data_AF-A0A2U1Q066-F1
#
_entry.id   AF-A0A2U1Q066-F1
#
_cell.length_a   1.000
_cell.length_b   1.000
_cell.length_c   1.000
_cell.angle_alpha   90.00
_cell.angle_beta   90.00
_cell.angle_gamma   90.00
#
_symmetry.space_group_name_H-M   'P 1'
#
loop_
_entity.id
_entity.type
_entity.pdbx_description
1 polymer ?
#
loop_
_entity_poly.entity_id
_entity_poly.type
_entity_poly.pdbx_seq_one_letter_code
_entity_poly.pdbx_strand_id
1 'polypeptide(L)'
;MARKCRKCVKIAKEIGDRRVGKVLQAIFSREKKAYMGDSKAYNEMIEEVHARIEERHAIISELKTFVGGPILDECLADLKDAEEEDFADIGRLMQMSYAAAIKVGQKSRIINKLKKF
;
A
#
# COMPACT_ATOMS: atom_id res chain seq x y z
N MET A 1 46.14 -13.22 -32.70
CA MET A 1 44.81 -12.94 -32.12
C MET A 1 43.86 -14.08 -32.49
N ALA A 2 43.55 -14.99 -31.56
CA ALA A 2 42.65 -16.11 -31.83
C ALA A 2 41.23 -15.61 -32.15
N ARG A 3 40.67 -15.99 -33.31
CA ARG A 3 39.30 -15.65 -33.69
C ARG A 3 38.34 -16.32 -32.72
N LYS A 4 37.82 -15.57 -31.74
CA LYS A 4 36.74 -16.05 -30.86
C LYS A 4 35.58 -16.53 -31.74
N CYS A 5 35.17 -17.80 -31.57
CA CYS A 5 34.05 -18.36 -32.30
C CYS A 5 32.80 -17.50 -32.05
N ARG A 6 32.20 -16.97 -33.13
CA ARG A 6 31.05 -16.05 -33.08
C ARG A 6 29.86 -16.66 -32.31
N LYS A 7 29.71 -18.00 -32.39
CA LYS A 7 28.71 -18.77 -31.62
C LYS A 7 28.99 -18.72 -30.11
N CYS A 8 30.24 -18.91 -29.68
CA CYS A 8 30.62 -18.87 -28.26
C CYS A 8 30.39 -17.47 -27.64
N VAL A 9 30.67 -16.40 -28.40
CA VAL A 9 30.41 -15.01 -27.95
C VAL A 9 28.91 -14.76 -27.78
N LYS A 10 28.07 -15.27 -28.70
CA LYS A 10 26.61 -15.15 -28.61
C LYS A 10 26.05 -15.88 -27.39
N ILE A 11 26.49 -17.13 -27.16
CA ILE A 11 26.07 -17.94 -26.00
C ILE A 11 26.49 -17.27 -24.68
N ALA A 12 27.71 -16.74 -24.58
CA ALA A 12 28.17 -16.04 -23.37
C ALA A 12 27.32 -14.80 -23.07
N LYS A 13 26.93 -14.05 -24.12
CA LYS A 13 26.02 -12.91 -23.99
C LYS A 13 24.62 -13.34 -23.53
N GLU A 14 24.05 -14.37 -24.14
CA GLU A 14 22.75 -14.93 -23.74
C GLU A 14 22.76 -15.44 -22.28
N ILE A 15 23.85 -16.06 -21.83
CA ILE A 15 24.03 -16.48 -20.43
C ILE A 15 24.09 -15.25 -19.50
N GLY A 16 24.82 -14.21 -19.89
CA GLY A 16 24.89 -12.94 -19.16
C GLY A 16 23.51 -12.31 -19.01
N ASP A 17 22.77 -12.19 -20.10
CA ASP A 17 21.42 -11.62 -20.14
C ASP A 17 20.44 -12.41 -19.25
N ARG A 18 20.50 -13.75 -19.27
CA ARG A 18 19.71 -14.60 -18.36
C ARG A 18 20.05 -14.38 -16.89
N ARG A 19 21.33 -14.21 -16.54
CA ARG A 19 21.74 -13.92 -15.16
C ARG A 19 21.19 -12.58 -14.68
N VAL A 20 21.27 -11.55 -15.53
CA VAL A 20 20.69 -10.23 -15.25
C VAL A 20 19.17 -10.32 -15.07
N GLY A 21 18.48 -11.04 -15.97
CA GLY A 21 17.04 -11.27 -15.87
C GLY A 21 16.61 -11.91 -14.54
N LYS A 22 17.36 -12.92 -14.05
CA LYS A 22 17.10 -13.55 -12.74
C LYS A 22 17.26 -12.58 -11.56
N VAL A 23 18.31 -11.76 -11.57
CA VAL A 23 18.56 -10.77 -10.51
C VAL A 23 17.43 -9.73 -10.48
N LEU A 24 17.07 -9.18 -11.65
CA LEU A 24 15.98 -8.22 -11.77
C LEU A 24 14.64 -8.83 -11.32
N GLN A 25 14.36 -10.07 -11.72
CA GLN A 25 13.16 -10.78 -11.30
C GLN A 25 13.10 -10.93 -9.78
N ALA A 26 14.21 -11.29 -9.12
CA ALA A 26 14.26 -11.41 -7.66
C ALA A 26 13.97 -10.07 -6.97
N ILE A 27 14.59 -8.98 -7.43
CA ILE A 27 14.37 -7.63 -6.89
C ILE A 27 12.89 -7.23 -7.03
N PHE A 28 12.33 -7.30 -8.23
CA PHE A 28 10.94 -6.91 -8.46
C PHE A 28 9.94 -7.82 -7.77
N SER A 29 10.27 -9.10 -7.55
CA SER A 29 9.43 -10.02 -6.78
C SER A 29 9.38 -9.63 -5.31
N ARG A 30 10.52 -9.24 -4.73
CA ARG A 30 10.59 -8.74 -3.35
C ARG A 30 9.81 -7.44 -3.20
N GLU A 31 10.02 -6.48 -4.10
CA GLU A 31 9.28 -5.21 -4.11
C GLU A 31 7.78 -5.43 -4.26
N LYS A 32 7.35 -6.31 -5.19
CA LYS A 32 5.94 -6.68 -5.32
C LYS A 32 5.37 -7.19 -4.00
N LYS A 33 6.09 -8.09 -3.32
CA LYS A 33 5.65 -8.65 -2.04
C LYS A 33 5.53 -7.57 -0.96
N ALA A 34 6.47 -6.62 -0.92
CA ALA A 34 6.40 -5.48 0.00
C ALA A 34 5.13 -4.65 -0.24
N TYR A 35 4.87 -4.21 -1.48
CA TYR A 35 3.67 -3.44 -1.79
C TYR A 35 2.35 -4.20 -1.54
N MET A 36 2.35 -5.53 -1.70
CA MET A 36 1.19 -6.34 -1.29
C MET A 36 1.00 -6.33 0.23
N GLY A 37 2.09 -6.38 0.99
CA GLY A 37 2.07 -6.23 2.44
C GLY A 37 1.57 -4.85 2.87
N ASP A 38 2.10 -3.79 2.25
CA ASP A 38 1.69 -2.41 2.54
C ASP A 38 0.19 -2.21 2.28
N SER A 39 -0.32 -2.66 1.12
CA SER A 39 -1.75 -2.58 0.80
C SER A 39 -2.63 -3.32 1.81
N LYS A 40 -2.18 -4.50 2.28
CA LYS A 40 -2.88 -5.26 3.34
C LYS A 40 -2.89 -4.49 4.66
N ALA A 41 -1.75 -3.96 5.07
CA ALA A 41 -1.62 -3.19 6.30
C ALA A 41 -2.48 -1.91 6.27
N TYR A 42 -2.50 -1.17 5.16
CA TYR A 42 -3.36 0.00 5.03
C TYR A 42 -4.84 -0.37 5.10
N ASN A 43 -5.26 -1.48 4.50
CA ASN A 43 -6.64 -1.93 4.62
C ASN A 43 -6.99 -2.33 6.06
N GLU A 44 -6.11 -3.02 6.77
CA GLU A 44 -6.31 -3.33 8.20
C GLU A 44 -6.45 -2.04 9.03
N MET A 45 -5.61 -1.03 8.76
CA MET A 45 -5.73 0.28 9.42
C MET A 45 -7.04 1.00 9.08
N ILE A 46 -7.57 0.87 7.86
CA ILE A 46 -8.88 1.44 7.49
C ILE A 46 -9.98 0.83 8.34
N GLU A 47 -10.00 -0.50 8.53
CA GLU A 47 -11.02 -1.17 9.34
C GLU A 47 -10.97 -0.69 10.81
N GLU A 48 -9.77 -0.53 11.37
CA GLU A 48 -9.61 0.00 12.74
C GLU A 48 -10.11 1.44 12.87
N VAL A 49 -9.84 2.30 11.88
CA VAL A 49 -10.33 3.68 11.88
C VAL A 49 -11.86 3.72 11.70
N HIS A 50 -12.42 2.83 10.86
CA HIS A 50 -13.86 2.68 10.75
C HIS A 50 -14.51 2.31 12.09
N ALA A 51 -13.97 1.33 12.80
CA ALA A 51 -14.46 0.94 14.13
C ALA A 51 -14.40 2.12 15.12
N ARG A 52 -13.29 2.87 15.12
CA ARG A 52 -13.11 4.06 15.96
C ARG A 52 -14.15 5.15 15.67
N ILE A 53 -14.49 5.36 14.40
CA ILE A 53 -15.57 6.28 14.00
C ILE A 53 -16.91 5.79 14.49
N GLU A 54 -17.26 4.51 14.30
CA GLU A 54 -18.53 3.96 14.76
C GLU A 54 -18.71 4.12 16.27
N GLU A 55 -17.68 3.80 17.05
CA GLU A 55 -17.66 4.00 18.50
C GLU A 55 -17.86 5.48 18.87
N ARG A 56 -17.11 6.39 18.24
CA ARG A 56 -17.21 7.83 18.54
C ARG A 56 -18.57 8.39 18.13
N HIS A 57 -19.12 7.95 17.00
CA HIS A 57 -20.43 8.36 16.52
C HIS A 57 -21.54 7.96 17.49
N ALA A 58 -21.45 6.74 18.05
CA ALA A 58 -22.37 6.25 19.07
C ALA A 58 -22.30 7.11 20.35
N ILE A 59 -21.09 7.40 20.84
CA ILE A 59 -20.86 8.26 22.02
C ILE A 59 -21.41 9.67 21.79
N ILE A 60 -21.10 10.29 20.64
CA ILE A 60 -21.62 11.62 20.27
C ILE A 60 -23.15 11.61 20.27
N SER A 61 -23.77 10.57 19.73
CA SER A 61 -25.22 10.43 19.66
C SER A 61 -25.86 10.28 21.05
N GLU A 62 -25.24 9.52 21.94
CA GLU A 62 -25.68 9.38 23.34
C GLU A 62 -25.53 10.71 24.10
N LEU A 63 -24.39 11.38 23.97
CA LEU A 63 -24.12 12.65 24.65
C LEU A 63 -25.10 13.77 24.27
N LYS A 64 -25.60 13.77 23.03
CA LYS A 64 -26.62 14.72 22.56
C LYS A 64 -27.99 14.56 23.24
N THR A 65 -28.22 13.45 23.96
CA THR A 65 -29.51 13.22 24.65
C THR A 65 -29.60 13.92 26.02
N PHE A 66 -28.47 14.34 26.59
CA PHE A 66 -28.44 15.01 27.89
C PHE A 66 -28.77 16.50 27.77
N VAL A 67 -29.27 17.09 28.87
CA VAL A 67 -29.44 18.54 28.97
C VAL A 67 -28.05 19.18 28.94
N GLY A 68 -27.82 20.04 27.95
CA GLY A 68 -26.55 20.69 27.64
C GLY A 68 -25.99 21.58 28.76
N GLY A 69 -24.72 21.96 28.57
CA GLY A 69 -23.98 22.91 29.39
C GLY A 69 -22.59 23.13 28.79
N PRO A 70 -21.89 24.21 29.15
CA PRO A 70 -20.65 24.61 28.45
C PRO A 70 -19.60 23.50 28.34
N ILE A 71 -19.44 22.70 29.39
CA ILE A 71 -18.50 21.58 29.43
C ILE A 71 -18.92 20.47 28.45
N LEU A 72 -20.21 20.13 28.43
CA LEU A 72 -20.72 19.09 27.52
C LEU A 72 -20.62 19.55 26.06
N ASP A 73 -20.86 20.82 25.79
CA ASP A 73 -20.74 21.41 24.46
C ASP A 73 -19.29 21.40 23.97
N GLU A 74 -18.32 21.73 24.83
CA GLU A 74 -16.88 21.61 24.53
C GLU A 74 -16.49 20.16 24.25
N CYS A 75 -16.86 19.21 25.11
CA CYS A 75 -16.56 17.79 24.87
C CYS A 75 -17.17 17.26 23.57
N LEU A 76 -18.38 17.70 23.22
CA LEU A 76 -19.03 17.36 21.95
C LEU A 76 -18.31 17.98 20.74
N ALA A 77 -17.72 19.16 20.88
CA ALA A 77 -16.89 19.77 19.84
C ALA A 77 -15.61 18.97 19.63
N ASP A 78 -14.86 18.69 20.70
CA ASP A 78 -13.62 17.90 20.65
C ASP A 78 -13.84 16.51 20.02
N LEU A 79 -14.95 15.85 20.36
CA LEU A 79 -15.29 14.55 19.79
C LEU A 79 -15.60 14.65 18.28
N LYS A 80 -16.29 15.69 17.83
CA LYS A 80 -16.57 15.87 16.40
C LYS A 80 -15.30 16.19 15.62
N ASP A 81 -14.41 17.02 16.17
CA ASP A 81 -13.15 17.34 15.53
C ASP A 81 -12.29 16.08 15.39
N ALA A 82 -12.23 15.24 16.43
CA ALA A 82 -11.55 13.95 16.37
C ALA A 82 -12.21 12.95 15.40
N GLU A 83 -13.53 12.99 15.22
CA GLU A 83 -14.25 12.18 14.22
C GLU A 83 -13.90 12.64 12.79
N GLU A 84 -13.82 13.95 12.55
CA GLU A 84 -13.43 14.52 11.26
C GLU A 84 -11.98 14.17 10.89
N GLU A 85 -11.07 14.18 11.87
CA GLU A 85 -9.69 13.71 11.67
C GLU A 85 -9.63 12.24 11.23
N ASP A 86 -10.50 11.38 11.79
CA ASP A 86 -10.58 9.97 11.42
C ASP A 86 -11.10 9.78 9.99
N PHE A 87 -12.09 10.56 9.56
CA PHE A 87 -12.54 10.55 8.16
C PHE A 87 -11.40 10.96 7.22
N ALA A 88 -10.60 11.96 7.61
CA ALA A 88 -9.43 12.36 6.83
C ALA A 88 -8.35 11.26 6.79
N ASP A 89 -8.16 10.51 7.89
CA ASP A 89 -7.28 9.34 7.94
C ASP A 89 -7.72 8.24 6.97
N ILE A 90 -9.01 7.91 6.92
CA ILE A 90 -9.54 6.94 5.93
C ILE A 90 -9.19 7.37 4.52
N GLY A 91 -9.44 8.65 4.18
CA GLY A 91 -9.13 9.18 2.85
C GLY A 91 -7.65 9.00 2.49
N ARG A 92 -6.74 9.31 3.42
CA ARG A 92 -5.29 9.10 3.23
C ARG A 92 -4.93 7.63 3.07
N LEU A 93 -5.43 6.76 3.93
CA LEU A 93 -5.14 5.32 3.89
C LEU A 93 -5.66 4.67 2.61
N MET A 94 -6.84 5.07 2.13
CA MET A 94 -7.39 4.61 0.85
C MET A 94 -6.47 4.98 -0.32
N GLN A 95 -5.98 6.22 -0.35
CA GLN A 95 -5.03 6.66 -1.38
C GLN A 95 -3.71 5.87 -1.32
N MET A 96 -3.20 5.61 -0.12
CA MET A 96 -1.98 4.82 0.09
C MET A 96 -2.16 3.36 -0.34
N SER A 97 -3.27 2.72 0.02
CA SER A 97 -3.62 1.36 -0.40
C SER A 97 -3.74 1.25 -1.92
N TYR A 98 -4.43 2.20 -2.55
CA TYR A 98 -4.54 2.27 -4.00
C TYR A 98 -3.18 2.43 -4.68
N ALA A 99 -2.33 3.33 -4.18
CA ALA A 99 -0.98 3.52 -4.70
C ALA A 99 -0.14 2.24 -4.61
N ALA A 100 -0.19 1.55 -3.47
CA ALA A 100 0.49 0.27 -3.28
C ALA A 100 -0.02 -0.79 -4.29
N ALA A 101 -1.33 -0.90 -4.49
CA ALA A 101 -1.93 -1.81 -5.47
C ALA A 101 -1.46 -1.52 -6.92
N ILE A 102 -1.36 -0.24 -7.32
CA ILE A 102 -0.78 0.15 -8.61
C ILE A 102 0.66 -0.38 -8.73
N LYS A 103 1.50 -0.19 -7.70
CA LYS A 103 2.88 -0.67 -7.70
C LYS A 103 2.94 -2.19 -7.86
N VAL A 104 2.08 -2.95 -7.17
CA VAL A 104 1.96 -4.41 -7.35
C VAL A 104 1.68 -4.77 -8.82
N GLY A 105 0.74 -4.06 -9.45
CA GLY A 105 0.42 -4.23 -10.88
C GLY A 105 1.62 -3.94 -11.79
N GLN A 106 2.33 -2.84 -11.54
CA GLN A 106 3.53 -2.47 -12.28
C GLN A 106 4.63 -3.53 -12.17
N LYS A 107 4.95 -3.99 -10.95
CA LYS A 107 5.97 -5.03 -10.74
C LYS A 107 5.56 -6.36 -11.39
N SER A 108 4.28 -6.72 -11.34
CA SER A 108 3.76 -7.92 -12.03
C SER A 108 3.99 -7.86 -13.55
N ARG A 109 3.72 -6.71 -14.18
CA ARG A 109 3.97 -6.52 -15.62
C ARG A 109 5.46 -6.64 -15.96
N ILE A 110 6.33 -6.06 -15.15
CA ILE A 110 7.79 -6.13 -15.35
C ILE A 110 8.28 -7.58 -15.23
N ILE A 111 7.89 -8.28 -14.17
CA ILE A 111 8.25 -9.70 -13.96
C ILE A 111 7.79 -10.56 -15.14
N ASN A 112 6.57 -10.33 -15.65
CA ASN A 112 6.05 -11.07 -16.80
C ASN A 112 6.81 -10.77 -18.10
N LYS A 113 7.34 -9.56 -18.28
CA LYS A 113 8.24 -9.24 -19.40
C LYS A 113 9.58 -9.98 -19.24
N LEU A 114 10.16 -9.98 -18.04
CA LEU A 114 11.43 -10.65 -17.76
C LEU A 114 11.38 -12.17 -17.99
N LYS A 115 10.23 -12.81 -17.75
CA LYS A 115 10.03 -14.25 -18.03
C LYS A 115 10.04 -14.60 -19.53
N LYS A 116 9.87 -13.62 -20.42
CA LYS A 116 9.86 -13.83 -21.88
C LYS A 116 11.25 -13.71 -22.51
N PHE A 117 12.26 -13.28 -21.74
CA PHE A 117 13.67 -13.21 -22.13
C PHE A 117 14.43 -14.43 -21.62
#